data_AF-R5E0P1-F1
#
_entry.id   AF-R5E0P1-F1
#
_cell.length_a   1.000
_cell.length_b   1.000
_cell.length_c   1.000
_cell.angle_alpha   90.00
_cell.angle_beta   90.00
_cell.angle_gamma   90.00
#
_symmetry.space_group_name_H-M   'P 1'
#
loop_
_entity.id
_entity.type
_entity.pdbx_description
1 polymer ?
#
loop_
_entity_poly.entity_id
_entity_poly.type
_entity_poly.pdbx_seq_one_letter_code
_entity_poly.pdbx_strand_id
1 'polypeptide(L)'
;MENIEELKEHVKFVTNLCMPGSGLEELIELSVKDDISARLFLMAVSSIRDAASVREIFSGTDKDYENSINKKLADMYTPFDNLNKKINEANDLAVKVTSANKEIRDMFQREIKQSFEREKAAQEELKKQYGETLIAKDKAYNLMAEKADEAERKLEGLIKENEQLKNNIEDIKKKAQQSSIKQRVLEEQPEEPERTRLFAGFKKKKPKNDNAAYIYETFMNEILMNKDFSDEQKNFLIDCLDENMPYEEIKRLAKPELDVAMMKRLKIYYKKRIK
;
A
#
# COMPACT_ATOMS: atom_id res chain seq x y z
N MET A 1 55.53 -0.70 -70.57
CA MET A 1 54.79 0.49 -70.10
C MET A 1 53.39 0.30 -70.61
N GLU A 2 52.46 0.01 -69.72
CA GLU A 2 51.03 0.02 -70.06
C GLU A 2 50.69 1.38 -70.67
N ASN A 3 49.87 1.39 -71.71
CA ASN A 3 49.45 2.63 -72.34
C ASN A 3 48.54 3.36 -71.34
N ILE A 4 48.96 4.52 -70.83
CA ILE A 4 48.20 5.30 -69.83
C ILE A 4 46.77 5.59 -70.30
N GLU A 5 46.56 5.71 -71.61
CA GLU A 5 45.23 5.90 -72.20
C GLU A 5 44.37 4.64 -72.11
N GLU A 6 44.96 3.45 -72.28
CA GLU A 6 44.27 2.17 -72.07
C GLU A 6 43.88 1.98 -70.60
N LEU A 7 44.77 2.36 -69.67
CA LEU A 7 44.49 2.34 -68.24
C LEU A 7 43.34 3.29 -67.88
N LYS A 8 43.31 4.50 -68.42
CA LYS A 8 42.22 5.46 -68.21
C LYS A 8 40.90 4.94 -68.76
N GLU A 9 40.87 4.34 -69.95
CA GLU A 9 39.67 3.72 -70.51
C GLU A 9 39.14 2.59 -69.62
N HIS A 10 40.02 1.76 -69.07
CA HIS A 10 39.63 0.75 -68.08
C HIS A 10 39.05 1.38 -66.81
N VAL A 11 39.67 2.43 -66.28
CA VAL A 11 39.15 3.14 -65.10
C VAL A 11 37.79 3.77 -65.37
N LYS A 12 37.59 4.40 -66.54
CA LYS A 12 36.28 4.93 -66.97
C LYS A 12 35.22 3.85 -67.03
N PHE A 13 35.54 2.73 -67.66
CA PHE A 13 34.64 1.59 -67.77
C PHE A 13 34.19 1.09 -66.39
N VAL A 14 35.14 0.79 -65.49
CA VAL A 14 34.83 0.32 -64.14
C VAL A 14 34.10 1.39 -63.33
N THR A 15 34.46 2.66 -63.48
CA THR A 15 33.78 3.76 -62.79
C THR A 15 32.32 3.85 -63.20
N ASN A 16 32.02 3.71 -64.49
CA ASN A 16 30.66 3.69 -64.99
C ASN A 16 29.86 2.46 -64.51
N LEU A 17 30.52 1.30 -64.29
CA LEU A 17 29.87 0.14 -63.67
C LEU A 17 29.53 0.37 -62.20
N CYS A 18 30.43 0.99 -61.43
CA CYS A 18 30.22 1.24 -60.02
C CYS A 18 29.28 2.43 -59.74
N MET A 19 29.36 3.48 -60.57
CA MET A 19 28.59 4.71 -60.45
C MET A 19 28.20 5.24 -61.84
N PRO A 20 27.12 4.69 -62.44
CA PRO A 20 26.66 5.11 -63.77
C PRO A 20 26.28 6.59 -63.80
N GLY A 21 26.75 7.32 -64.82
CA GLY A 21 26.44 8.75 -64.98
C GLY A 21 27.02 9.65 -63.89
N SER A 22 28.08 9.20 -63.21
CA SER A 22 28.73 9.95 -62.12
C SER A 22 29.44 11.23 -62.56
N GLY A 23 29.71 11.40 -63.87
CA GLY A 23 30.33 12.60 -64.42
C GLY A 23 31.78 12.80 -63.99
N LEU A 24 32.50 11.70 -63.71
CA LEU A 24 33.86 11.68 -63.19
C LEU A 24 34.93 11.59 -64.29
N GLU A 25 34.54 11.59 -65.56
CA GLU A 25 35.41 11.34 -66.71
C GLU A 25 36.56 12.36 -66.78
N GLU A 26 36.26 13.65 -66.61
CA GLU A 26 37.29 14.71 -66.55
C GLU A 26 38.24 14.54 -65.36
N LEU A 27 37.73 14.05 -64.23
CA LEU A 27 38.54 13.84 -63.04
C LEU A 27 39.48 12.64 -63.21
N ILE A 28 39.04 11.60 -63.91
CA ILE A 28 39.87 10.44 -64.28
C ILE A 28 41.04 10.90 -65.15
N GLU A 29 40.78 11.75 -66.16
CA GLU A 29 41.81 12.28 -67.03
C GLU A 29 42.91 13.05 -66.28
N LEU A 30 42.52 13.77 -65.22
CA LEU A 30 43.43 14.59 -64.41
C LEU A 30 44.16 13.78 -63.32
N SER A 31 43.50 12.76 -62.77
CA SER A 31 43.94 12.09 -61.54
C SER A 31 44.67 10.78 -61.79
N VAL A 32 44.38 10.08 -62.89
CA VAL A 32 44.98 8.78 -63.23
C VAL A 32 46.23 8.99 -64.09
N LYS A 33 47.40 8.75 -63.48
CA LYS A 33 48.72 8.97 -64.08
C LYS A 33 49.57 7.72 -64.16
N ASP A 34 49.23 6.71 -63.36
CA ASP A 34 49.90 5.43 -63.21
C ASP A 34 48.94 4.41 -62.57
N ASP A 35 49.39 3.17 -62.45
CA ASP A 35 48.60 2.08 -61.88
C ASP A 35 48.20 2.33 -60.42
N ILE A 36 49.02 3.08 -59.67
CA ILE A 36 48.79 3.38 -58.25
C ILE A 36 47.61 4.34 -58.11
N SER A 37 47.65 5.46 -58.85
CA SER A 37 46.56 6.43 -58.88
C SER A 37 45.28 5.85 -59.47
N ALA A 38 45.38 4.99 -60.49
CA ALA A 38 44.23 4.22 -61.00
C ALA A 38 43.60 3.35 -59.91
N ARG A 39 44.42 2.59 -59.17
CA ARG A 39 43.94 1.71 -58.09
C ARG A 39 43.28 2.50 -56.96
N LEU A 40 43.88 3.62 -56.55
CA LEU A 40 43.31 4.48 -55.50
C LEU A 40 41.98 5.11 -55.96
N PHE A 41 41.89 5.53 -57.22
CA PHE A 41 40.64 6.05 -57.79
C PHE A 41 39.54 5.00 -57.81
N LEU A 42 39.85 3.80 -58.29
CA LEU A 42 38.90 2.68 -58.31
C LEU A 42 38.49 2.23 -56.90
N MET A 43 39.42 2.26 -55.94
CA MET A 43 39.11 2.00 -54.53
C MET A 43 38.11 3.01 -53.98
N ALA A 44 38.32 4.31 -54.23
CA ALA A 44 37.38 5.34 -53.81
C ALA A 44 36.01 5.16 -54.45
N VAL A 45 35.97 4.95 -55.77
CA VAL A 45 34.72 4.78 -56.53
C VAL A 45 33.92 3.56 -56.06
N SER A 46 34.58 2.42 -55.87
CA SER A 46 33.93 1.17 -55.47
C SER A 46 33.47 1.17 -54.00
N SER A 47 34.21 1.83 -53.12
CA SER A 47 33.98 1.81 -51.67
C SER A 47 33.10 2.96 -51.18
N ILE A 48 33.29 4.17 -51.71
CA ILE A 48 32.54 5.37 -51.29
C ILE A 48 31.20 5.48 -52.02
N ARG A 49 31.17 5.13 -53.31
CA ARG A 49 29.97 5.14 -54.17
C ARG A 49 29.17 6.46 -54.15
N ASP A 50 29.86 7.56 -53.88
CA ASP A 50 29.33 8.92 -53.95
C ASP A 50 30.29 9.78 -54.78
N ALA A 51 29.80 10.23 -55.93
CA ALA A 51 30.61 10.99 -56.89
C ALA A 51 31.07 12.34 -56.31
N ALA A 52 30.28 12.97 -55.43
CA ALA A 52 30.65 14.23 -54.80
C ALA A 52 31.86 14.05 -53.86
N SER A 53 31.82 13.04 -52.99
CA SER A 53 32.93 12.70 -52.09
C SER A 53 34.19 12.25 -52.86
N VAL A 54 34.04 11.50 -53.95
CA VAL A 54 35.18 11.14 -54.80
C VAL A 54 35.79 12.39 -55.45
N ARG A 55 34.99 13.33 -55.96
CA ARG A 55 35.49 14.62 -56.48
C ARG A 55 36.24 15.41 -55.42
N GLU A 56 35.69 15.50 -54.22
CA GLU A 56 36.31 16.21 -53.09
C GLU A 56 37.71 15.67 -52.79
N ILE A 57 37.86 14.34 -52.70
CA ILE A 57 39.14 13.69 -52.41
C ILE A 57 40.18 13.97 -53.50
N PHE A 58 39.83 13.75 -54.78
CA PHE A 58 40.80 13.82 -55.87
C PHE A 58 41.10 15.25 -56.36
N SER A 59 40.18 16.20 -56.13
CA SER A 59 40.39 17.63 -56.40
C SER A 59 41.09 18.37 -55.25
N GLY A 60 41.30 17.70 -54.11
CA GLY A 60 41.96 18.26 -52.94
C GLY A 60 43.42 18.66 -53.17
N THR A 61 43.89 19.57 -52.32
CA THR A 61 45.31 19.96 -52.23
C THR A 61 46.17 18.87 -51.61
N ASP A 62 45.57 18.06 -50.73
CA ASP A 62 46.19 16.86 -50.17
C ASP A 62 46.29 15.77 -51.25
N LYS A 63 47.49 15.20 -51.41
CA LYS A 63 47.77 14.11 -52.35
C LYS A 63 47.82 12.75 -51.68
N ASP A 64 47.61 12.71 -50.36
CA ASP A 64 47.44 11.48 -49.60
C ASP A 64 46.01 10.94 -49.78
N TYR A 65 45.76 10.44 -50.99
CA TYR A 65 44.46 9.91 -51.38
C TYR A 65 44.08 8.67 -50.54
N GLU A 66 45.05 7.84 -50.17
CA GLU A 66 44.80 6.65 -49.35
C GLU A 66 44.23 7.04 -47.98
N ASN A 67 44.87 7.97 -47.26
CA ASN A 67 44.36 8.43 -45.98
C ASN A 67 43.03 9.17 -46.11
N SER A 68 42.85 9.95 -47.17
CA SER A 68 41.59 10.66 -47.43
C SER A 68 40.43 9.69 -47.66
N ILE A 69 40.65 8.63 -48.44
CA ILE A 69 39.66 7.57 -48.68
C ILE A 69 39.35 6.82 -47.38
N ASN A 70 40.38 6.38 -46.65
CA ASN A 70 40.21 5.64 -45.40
C ASN A 70 39.46 6.45 -44.34
N LYS A 71 39.78 7.74 -44.21
CA LYS A 71 39.08 8.66 -43.30
C LYS A 71 37.61 8.79 -43.69
N LYS A 72 37.32 9.01 -44.97
CA LYS A 72 35.92 9.12 -45.44
C LYS A 72 35.12 7.83 -45.19
N LEU A 73 35.74 6.67 -45.43
CA LEU A 73 35.13 5.37 -45.13
C LEU A 73 34.85 5.23 -43.63
N ALA A 74 35.82 5.56 -42.77
CA ALA A 74 35.63 5.53 -41.32
C ALA A 74 34.49 6.45 -40.89
N ASP A 75 34.41 7.67 -41.43
CA ASP A 75 33.35 8.63 -41.12
C ASP A 75 31.97 8.14 -41.56
N MET A 76 31.86 7.41 -42.68
CA MET A 76 30.60 6.83 -43.15
C MET A 76 30.11 5.65 -42.30
N TYR A 77 31.03 4.77 -41.86
CA TYR A 77 30.66 3.55 -41.15
C TYR A 77 30.59 3.71 -39.62
N THR A 78 31.33 4.65 -39.04
CA THR A 78 31.32 4.89 -37.58
C THR A 78 29.92 5.17 -37.01
N PRO A 79 29.06 6.00 -37.65
CA PRO A 79 27.69 6.19 -37.19
C PRO A 79 26.86 4.90 -37.21
N PHE A 80 27.07 4.04 -38.20
CA PHE A 80 26.36 2.77 -38.33
C PHE A 80 26.77 1.79 -37.21
N ASP A 81 28.07 1.68 -36.93
CA ASP A 81 28.58 0.85 -35.83
C ASP A 81 28.05 1.33 -34.48
N ASN A 82 28.05 2.65 -34.26
CA ASN A 82 27.49 3.26 -33.06
C ASN A 82 25.98 3.01 -32.93
N LEU A 83 25.23 3.10 -34.03
CA LEU A 83 23.80 2.81 -34.04
C LEU A 83 23.55 1.33 -33.73
N ASN A 84 24.29 0.43 -34.36
CA ASN A 84 24.17 -1.02 -34.16
C ASN A 84 24.45 -1.39 -32.69
N LYS A 85 25.48 -0.78 -32.09
CA LYS A 85 25.77 -0.93 -30.65
C LYS A 85 24.60 -0.46 -29.78
N LYS A 86 24.04 0.73 -30.05
CA LYS A 86 22.88 1.25 -29.31
C LYS A 86 21.63 0.37 -29.46
N ILE A 87 21.40 -0.19 -30.65
CA ILE A 87 20.29 -1.12 -30.90
C ILE A 87 20.44 -2.37 -30.05
N ASN A 88 21.64 -2.96 -30.00
CA ASN A 88 21.91 -4.15 -29.19
C ASN A 88 21.72 -3.86 -27.69
N GLU A 89 22.26 -2.74 -27.19
CA GLU A 89 22.09 -2.33 -25.79
C GLU A 89 20.60 -2.09 -25.44
N ALA A 90 19.84 -1.44 -26.32
CA ALA A 90 18.42 -1.22 -26.14
C ALA A 90 17.61 -2.53 -26.15
N ASN A 91 17.98 -3.47 -27.03
CA ASN A 91 17.34 -4.78 -27.08
C ASN A 91 17.61 -5.60 -25.82
N ASP A 92 18.86 -5.62 -25.32
CA ASP A 92 19.21 -6.28 -24.06
C ASP A 92 18.43 -5.69 -22.87
N LEU A 93 18.27 -4.37 -22.85
CA LEU A 93 17.46 -3.70 -21.84
C LEU A 93 15.98 -4.08 -21.95
N ALA A 94 15.43 -4.12 -23.16
CA ALA A 94 14.05 -4.53 -23.40
C ALA A 94 13.81 -5.96 -22.91
N VAL A 95 14.70 -6.90 -23.22
CA VAL A 95 14.63 -8.28 -22.74
C VAL A 95 14.62 -8.35 -21.21
N LYS A 96 15.52 -7.61 -20.55
CA LYS A 96 15.57 -7.54 -19.07
C LYS A 96 14.28 -6.98 -18.48
N VAL A 97 13.76 -5.88 -19.04
CA VAL A 97 12.51 -5.26 -18.58
C VAL A 97 11.32 -6.20 -18.77
N THR A 98 11.25 -6.89 -19.92
CA THR A 98 10.19 -7.88 -20.17
C THR A 98 10.26 -9.04 -19.18
N SER A 99 11.45 -9.55 -18.88
CA SER A 99 11.64 -10.60 -17.86
C SER A 99 11.21 -10.13 -16.48
N ALA A 100 11.69 -8.96 -16.03
CA ALA A 100 11.32 -8.39 -14.74
C ALA A 100 9.81 -8.15 -14.63
N ASN A 101 9.16 -7.66 -15.68
CA ASN A 101 7.71 -7.46 -15.71
C ASN A 101 6.94 -8.79 -15.61
N LYS A 102 7.46 -9.86 -16.22
CA LYS A 102 6.88 -11.20 -16.08
C LYS A 102 6.99 -11.70 -14.64
N GLU A 103 8.18 -11.58 -14.03
CA GLU A 103 8.39 -11.96 -12.63
C GLU A 103 7.49 -11.19 -11.67
N ILE A 104 7.35 -9.88 -11.87
CA ILE A 104 6.44 -9.04 -11.07
C ILE A 104 5.00 -9.53 -11.21
N ARG A 105 4.53 -9.81 -12.42
CA ARG A 105 3.19 -10.34 -12.65
C ARG A 105 2.98 -11.68 -11.93
N ASP A 106 3.95 -12.58 -12.03
CA ASP A 106 3.88 -13.90 -11.38
C ASP A 106 3.87 -13.77 -9.84
N MET A 107 4.65 -12.84 -9.29
CA MET A 107 4.62 -12.51 -7.85
C MET A 107 3.25 -11.97 -7.42
N PHE A 108 2.68 -11.00 -8.16
CA PHE A 108 1.37 -10.45 -7.85
C PHE A 108 0.28 -11.52 -7.89
N GLN A 109 0.27 -12.36 -8.91
CA GLN A 109 -0.71 -13.45 -9.01
C GLN A 109 -0.60 -14.43 -7.84
N ARG A 110 0.62 -14.76 -7.43
CA ARG A 110 0.86 -15.64 -6.27
C ARG A 110 0.39 -14.99 -4.97
N GLU A 111 0.75 -13.73 -4.73
CA GLU A 111 0.39 -13.03 -3.50
C GLU A 111 -1.12 -12.84 -3.38
N ILE A 112 -1.81 -12.46 -4.46
CA ILE A 112 -3.28 -12.34 -4.49
C ILE A 112 -3.92 -13.69 -4.15
N LYS A 113 -3.45 -14.78 -4.77
CA LYS A 113 -4.00 -16.11 -4.51
C LYS A 113 -3.80 -16.53 -3.05
N GLN A 114 -2.59 -16.35 -2.52
CA GLN A 114 -2.30 -16.69 -1.12
C GLN A 114 -3.06 -15.81 -0.13
N SER A 115 -3.18 -14.51 -0.39
CA SER A 115 -3.96 -13.60 0.45
C SER A 115 -5.42 -13.99 0.48
N PHE A 116 -6.00 -14.30 -0.69
CA PHE A 116 -7.39 -14.74 -0.79
C PHE A 116 -7.62 -16.06 -0.03
N GLU A 117 -6.71 -17.02 -0.14
CA GLU A 117 -6.77 -18.28 0.60
C GLU A 117 -6.67 -18.06 2.13
N ARG A 118 -5.76 -17.19 2.58
CA ARG A 118 -5.63 -16.83 4.01
C ARG A 118 -6.88 -16.13 4.53
N GLU A 119 -7.42 -15.18 3.79
CA GLU A 119 -8.63 -14.44 4.18
C GLU A 119 -9.84 -15.38 4.24
N LYS A 120 -10.00 -16.27 3.26
CA LYS A 120 -11.05 -17.28 3.27
C LYS A 120 -10.95 -18.19 4.50
N ALA A 121 -9.76 -18.68 4.83
CA ALA A 121 -9.55 -19.51 6.01
C ALA A 121 -9.85 -18.76 7.32
N ALA A 122 -9.43 -17.49 7.42
CA ALA A 122 -9.73 -16.65 8.57
C ALA A 122 -11.23 -16.38 8.74
N GLN A 123 -11.95 -16.14 7.63
CA GLN A 123 -13.41 -15.96 7.65
C GLN A 123 -14.14 -17.26 8.04
N GLU A 124 -13.70 -18.42 7.55
CA GLU A 124 -14.27 -19.71 7.93
C GLU A 124 -14.08 -20.00 9.42
N GLU A 125 -12.90 -19.74 9.97
CA GLU A 125 -12.62 -19.90 11.40
C GLU A 125 -13.46 -18.93 12.25
N LEU A 126 -13.55 -17.66 11.85
CA LEU A 126 -14.38 -16.67 12.53
C LEU A 126 -15.85 -17.09 12.55
N LYS A 127 -16.37 -17.59 11.42
CA LYS A 127 -17.74 -18.11 11.33
C LYS A 127 -17.96 -19.28 12.29
N LYS A 128 -16.98 -20.17 12.42
CA LYS A 128 -17.04 -21.29 13.36
C LYS A 128 -17.07 -20.82 14.81
N GLN A 129 -16.20 -19.88 15.17
CA GLN A 129 -16.18 -19.29 16.52
C GLN A 129 -17.48 -18.58 16.89
N TYR A 130 -18.08 -17.84 15.95
CA TYR A 130 -19.41 -17.26 16.16
C TYR A 130 -20.48 -18.34 16.40
N GLY A 131 -20.44 -19.44 15.64
CA GLY A 131 -21.35 -20.58 15.85
C GLY A 131 -21.21 -21.19 17.24
N GLU A 132 -19.98 -21.46 17.69
CA GLU A 132 -19.69 -22.00 19.02
C GLU A 132 -20.13 -21.03 20.14
N THR A 133 -19.89 -19.73 19.95
CA THR A 133 -20.30 -18.68 20.90
C THR A 133 -21.82 -18.61 21.00
N LEU A 134 -22.54 -18.74 19.88
CA LEU A 134 -23.99 -18.74 19.87
C LEU A 134 -24.55 -19.92 20.67
N ILE A 135 -24.00 -21.13 20.45
CA ILE A 135 -24.37 -22.34 21.20
C ILE A 135 -24.10 -22.17 22.69
N ALA A 136 -22.96 -21.58 23.06
CA ALA A 136 -22.63 -21.31 24.46
C ALA A 136 -23.59 -20.30 25.10
N LYS A 137 -23.97 -19.25 24.38
CA LYS A 137 -24.96 -18.26 24.85
C LYS A 137 -26.34 -18.89 25.03
N ASP A 138 -26.80 -19.71 24.10
CA ASP A 138 -28.10 -20.41 24.22
C ASP A 138 -28.12 -21.31 25.45
N LYS A 139 -27.05 -22.08 25.70
CA LYS A 139 -26.93 -22.90 26.92
C LYS A 139 -26.98 -22.06 28.19
N ALA A 140 -26.25 -20.94 28.23
CA ALA A 140 -26.25 -20.05 29.38
C ALA A 140 -27.62 -19.40 29.61
N TYR A 141 -28.31 -19.02 28.53
CA TYR A 141 -29.66 -18.47 28.58
C TYR A 141 -30.65 -19.48 29.16
N ASN A 142 -30.65 -20.72 28.67
CA ASN A 142 -31.52 -21.78 29.19
C ASN A 142 -31.28 -22.05 30.67
N LEU A 143 -30.02 -22.12 31.11
CA LEU A 143 -29.67 -22.28 32.52
C LEU A 143 -30.17 -21.11 33.39
N MET A 144 -30.07 -19.87 32.88
CA MET A 144 -30.58 -18.70 33.58
C MET A 144 -32.10 -18.72 33.69
N ALA A 145 -32.81 -19.12 32.63
CA ALA A 145 -34.26 -19.28 32.63
C ALA A 145 -34.69 -20.30 33.69
N GLU A 146 -34.05 -21.48 33.73
CA GLU A 146 -34.33 -22.50 34.77
C GLU A 146 -34.12 -21.97 36.19
N LYS A 147 -33.03 -21.21 36.42
CA LYS A 147 -32.76 -20.59 37.72
C LYS A 147 -33.77 -19.50 38.09
N ALA A 148 -34.26 -18.74 37.11
CA ALA A 148 -35.30 -17.75 37.32
C ALA A 148 -36.61 -18.44 37.74
N ASP A 149 -37.01 -19.49 37.05
CA ASP A 149 -38.20 -20.29 37.38
C ASP A 149 -38.10 -20.94 38.78
N GLU A 150 -36.91 -21.37 39.19
CA GLU A 150 -36.66 -21.91 40.53
C GLU A 150 -36.77 -20.81 41.60
N ALA A 151 -36.23 -19.61 41.32
CA ALA A 151 -36.30 -18.48 42.23
C ALA A 151 -37.75 -17.98 42.40
N GLU A 152 -38.54 -17.91 41.32
CA GLU A 152 -39.96 -17.58 41.37
C GLU A 152 -40.74 -18.57 42.25
N ARG A 153 -40.52 -19.87 42.06
CA ARG A 153 -41.15 -20.91 42.91
C ARG A 153 -40.79 -20.77 44.39
N LYS A 154 -39.52 -20.47 44.71
CA LYS A 154 -39.09 -20.23 46.10
C LYS A 154 -39.72 -18.96 46.67
N LEU A 155 -39.82 -17.90 45.88
CA LEU A 155 -40.45 -16.65 46.28
C LEU A 155 -41.94 -16.86 46.60
N GLU A 156 -42.67 -17.56 45.75
CA GLU A 156 -44.07 -17.92 46.02
C GLU A 156 -44.22 -18.73 47.32
N GLY A 157 -43.31 -19.67 47.58
CA GLY A 157 -43.29 -20.43 48.82
C GLY A 157 -43.12 -19.54 50.06
N LEU A 158 -42.14 -18.64 50.03
CA LEU A 158 -41.87 -17.69 51.13
C LEU A 158 -43.01 -16.69 51.35
N ILE A 159 -43.72 -16.29 50.28
CA ILE A 159 -44.92 -15.45 50.38
C ILE A 159 -46.01 -16.18 51.16
N LYS A 160 -46.31 -17.43 50.81
CA LYS A 160 -47.32 -18.26 51.50
C LYS A 160 -46.97 -18.48 52.98
N GLU A 161 -45.70 -18.76 53.27
CA GLU A 161 -45.23 -18.93 54.65
C GLU A 161 -45.36 -17.64 55.46
N ASN A 162 -45.01 -16.49 54.88
CA ASN A 162 -45.21 -15.18 55.51
C ASN A 162 -46.70 -14.89 55.79
N GLU A 163 -47.59 -15.23 54.87
CA GLU A 163 -49.04 -15.08 55.08
C GLU A 163 -49.54 -15.96 56.23
N GLN A 164 -49.09 -17.23 56.30
CA GLN A 164 -49.41 -18.10 57.42
C GLN A 164 -48.90 -17.55 58.76
N LEU A 165 -47.65 -17.07 58.79
CA LEU A 165 -47.08 -16.46 60.00
C LEU A 165 -47.85 -15.20 60.42
N LYS A 166 -48.25 -14.34 59.47
CA LYS A 166 -49.10 -13.17 59.76
C LYS A 166 -50.43 -13.57 60.40
N ASN A 167 -51.11 -14.56 59.82
CA ASN A 167 -52.37 -15.08 60.36
C ASN A 167 -52.19 -15.65 61.78
N ASN A 168 -51.13 -16.43 62.00
CA ASN A 168 -50.81 -16.97 63.32
C ASN A 168 -50.53 -15.87 64.35
N ILE A 169 -49.79 -14.82 63.96
CA ILE A 169 -49.51 -13.66 64.82
C ILE A 169 -50.82 -12.94 65.18
N GLU A 170 -51.74 -12.75 64.22
CA GLU A 170 -53.05 -12.17 64.49
C GLU A 170 -53.87 -13.02 65.46
N ASP A 171 -53.88 -14.34 65.30
CA ASP A 171 -54.60 -15.24 66.20
C ASP A 171 -54.01 -15.24 67.61
N ILE A 172 -52.68 -15.19 67.74
CA ILE A 172 -52.00 -15.01 69.03
C ILE A 172 -52.39 -13.66 69.65
N LYS A 173 -52.40 -12.56 68.88
CA LYS A 173 -52.84 -11.25 69.36
C LYS A 173 -54.29 -11.28 69.86
N LYS A 174 -55.20 -11.93 69.13
CA LYS A 174 -56.60 -12.10 69.55
C LYS A 174 -56.73 -12.90 70.84
N LYS A 175 -55.99 -14.01 70.97
CA LYS A 175 -55.93 -14.82 72.20
C LYS A 175 -55.31 -14.05 73.38
N ALA A 176 -54.26 -13.28 73.13
CA ALA A 176 -53.64 -12.42 74.13
C ALA A 176 -54.62 -11.34 74.62
N GLN A 177 -55.35 -10.70 73.71
CA GLN A 177 -56.40 -9.73 74.03
C GLN A 177 -57.56 -10.33 74.85
N GLN A 178 -57.92 -11.60 74.58
CA GLN A 178 -58.89 -12.33 75.40
C GLN A 178 -58.33 -12.73 76.78
N SER A 179 -57.03 -12.97 76.90
CA SER A 179 -56.37 -13.22 78.20
C SER A 179 -56.13 -11.96 79.04
N SER A 180 -56.02 -10.78 78.41
CA SER A 180 -55.78 -9.48 79.07
C SER A 180 -57.04 -8.78 79.61
N ILE A 181 -58.20 -9.46 79.72
CA ILE A 181 -59.34 -8.98 80.53
C ILE A 181 -59.12 -9.27 82.04
N LYS A 182 -57.99 -9.88 82.43
CA LYS A 182 -57.55 -9.92 83.83
C LYS A 182 -56.19 -9.25 84.01
N GLN A 183 -56.22 -8.18 84.82
CA GLN A 183 -55.15 -7.38 85.42
C GLN A 183 -54.49 -6.26 84.59
N ARG A 184 -54.85 -5.03 84.99
CA ARG A 184 -54.14 -3.74 84.80
C ARG A 184 -52.94 -3.64 85.75
N VAL A 185 -52.04 -2.68 85.45
CA VAL A 185 -51.37 -1.65 86.32
C VAL A 185 -49.97 -1.36 85.71
N LEU A 186 -49.78 -0.18 85.09
CA LEU A 186 -48.91 0.97 85.52
C LEU A 186 -47.46 0.77 84.99
N GLU A 187 -46.66 1.74 84.50
CA GLU A 187 -46.31 3.09 84.96
C GLU A 187 -45.35 3.78 83.92
N GLU A 188 -45.43 5.12 83.81
CA GLU A 188 -44.45 6.21 83.47
C GLU A 188 -43.19 5.95 82.58
N GLN A 189 -43.00 6.62 81.41
CA GLN A 189 -42.32 7.94 81.11
C GLN A 189 -40.79 8.01 81.41
N PRO A 190 -39.92 8.85 80.78
CA PRO A 190 -39.87 9.49 79.44
C PRO A 190 -38.44 9.69 78.81
N GLU A 191 -38.35 10.54 77.75
CA GLU A 191 -37.19 11.38 77.27
C GLU A 191 -35.97 10.69 76.58
N GLU A 192 -35.24 11.22 75.58
CA GLU A 192 -35.31 12.29 74.55
C GLU A 192 -34.09 12.02 73.57
N PRO A 193 -33.77 12.84 72.54
CA PRO A 193 -33.24 12.39 71.25
C PRO A 193 -31.76 12.76 70.97
N GLU A 194 -31.12 12.13 69.98
CA GLU A 194 -29.93 12.71 69.34
C GLU A 194 -29.91 12.57 67.80
N ARG A 195 -29.74 13.73 67.17
CA ARG A 195 -29.49 13.94 65.75
C ARG A 195 -28.04 13.60 65.42
N THR A 196 -27.79 13.03 64.25
CA THR A 196 -26.52 13.25 63.53
C THR A 196 -26.79 13.35 62.03
N ARG A 197 -26.75 14.58 61.50
CA ARG A 197 -26.68 14.88 60.07
C ARG A 197 -25.22 15.09 59.68
N LEU A 198 -24.68 14.19 58.86
CA LEU A 198 -23.50 14.33 58.00
C LEU A 198 -23.96 13.69 56.67
N PHE A 199 -23.93 14.28 55.49
CA PHE A 199 -22.79 14.87 54.78
C PHE A 199 -23.26 15.91 53.74
N ALA A 200 -22.42 16.93 53.57
CA ALA A 200 -22.53 17.96 52.56
C ALA A 200 -21.99 17.50 51.18
N GLY A 201 -22.63 17.99 50.12
CA GLY A 201 -21.93 18.49 48.92
C GLY A 201 -21.43 17.47 47.89
N PHE A 202 -22.33 16.97 47.04
CA PHE A 202 -21.94 16.41 45.74
C PHE A 202 -21.51 17.53 44.78
N LYS A 203 -20.21 17.84 44.73
CA LYS A 203 -19.62 18.50 43.57
C LYS A 203 -19.44 17.45 42.47
N LYS A 204 -20.12 17.64 41.33
CA LYS A 204 -19.85 16.89 40.10
C LYS A 204 -18.39 17.13 39.69
N LYS A 205 -17.51 16.17 39.96
CA LYS A 205 -16.21 16.07 39.29
C LYS A 205 -16.46 15.45 37.92
N LYS A 206 -16.04 16.13 36.84
CA LYS A 206 -15.85 15.49 35.54
C LYS A 206 -14.91 14.29 35.74
N PRO A 207 -15.24 13.09 35.23
CA PRO A 207 -14.33 11.96 35.35
C PRO A 207 -13.06 12.26 34.55
N LYS A 208 -11.92 12.04 35.18
CA LYS A 208 -10.62 12.03 34.51
C LYS A 208 -10.57 10.81 33.59
N ASN A 209 -10.30 11.11 32.34
CA ASN A 209 -9.68 10.31 31.29
C ASN A 209 -9.05 8.99 31.76
N ASP A 210 -9.69 7.87 31.42
CA ASP A 210 -9.16 6.50 31.25
C ASP A 210 -10.31 5.52 30.94
N ASN A 211 -11.32 5.94 30.17
CA ASN A 211 -12.39 5.03 29.74
C ASN A 211 -12.19 4.71 28.27
N ALA A 212 -11.69 3.50 27.97
CA ALA A 212 -11.52 3.01 26.61
C ALA A 212 -12.79 3.23 25.78
N ALA A 213 -13.97 3.04 26.39
CA ALA A 213 -15.26 3.31 25.74
C ALA A 213 -15.42 4.76 25.26
N TYR A 214 -14.96 5.75 26.02
CA TYR A 214 -15.00 7.16 25.63
C TYR A 214 -14.04 7.47 24.47
N ILE A 215 -12.86 6.85 24.48
CA ILE A 215 -11.87 6.99 23.40
C ILE A 215 -12.41 6.38 22.10
N TYR A 216 -12.99 5.17 22.16
CA TYR A 216 -13.62 4.54 21.01
C TYR A 216 -14.80 5.35 20.46
N GLU A 217 -15.69 5.85 21.33
CA GLU A 217 -16.83 6.67 20.92
C GLU A 217 -16.38 7.98 20.26
N THR A 218 -15.34 8.62 20.81
CA THR A 218 -14.77 9.84 20.23
C THR A 218 -14.11 9.57 18.88
N PHE A 219 -13.33 8.49 18.77
CA PHE A 219 -12.70 8.07 17.51
C PHE A 219 -13.73 7.75 16.42
N MET A 220 -14.79 7.01 16.75
CA MET A 220 -15.89 6.72 15.83
C MET A 220 -16.52 8.00 15.26
N ASN A 221 -16.82 8.97 16.12
CA ASN A 221 -17.50 10.19 15.71
C ASN A 221 -16.59 11.18 14.97
N GLU A 222 -15.35 11.39 15.43
CA GLU A 222 -14.43 12.39 14.85
C GLU A 222 -13.78 11.90 13.55
N ILE A 223 -13.54 10.58 13.41
CA ILE A 223 -12.75 10.02 12.30
C ILE A 223 -13.60 9.12 11.41
N LEU A 224 -14.23 8.06 11.97
CA LEU A 224 -14.87 7.04 11.13
C LEU A 224 -16.15 7.53 10.44
N MET A 225 -16.93 8.37 11.12
CA MET A 225 -18.14 8.98 10.57
C MET A 225 -17.86 10.21 9.69
N ASN A 226 -16.63 10.72 9.69
CA ASN A 226 -16.26 11.86 8.85
C ASN A 226 -16.04 11.41 7.40
N LYS A 227 -16.68 12.11 6.45
CA LYS A 227 -16.63 11.80 5.01
C LYS A 227 -15.37 12.32 4.31
N ASP A 228 -14.66 13.25 4.94
CA ASP A 228 -13.43 13.83 4.38
C ASP A 228 -12.26 12.85 4.44
N PHE A 229 -12.37 11.81 5.28
CA PHE A 229 -11.42 10.70 5.30
C PHE A 229 -11.83 9.61 4.31
N SER A 230 -10.86 9.19 3.49
CA SER A 230 -10.93 7.96 2.70
C SER A 230 -10.93 6.71 3.57
N ASP A 231 -11.38 5.58 3.01
CA ASP A 231 -11.42 4.30 3.71
C ASP A 231 -10.00 3.81 4.07
N GLU A 232 -9.01 4.09 3.22
CA GLU A 232 -7.60 3.75 3.48
C GLU A 232 -7.03 4.54 4.68
N GLN A 233 -7.38 5.83 4.80
CA GLN A 233 -6.98 6.65 5.95
C GLN A 233 -7.67 6.16 7.23
N LYS A 234 -8.96 5.79 7.16
CA LYS A 234 -9.71 5.24 8.30
C LYS A 234 -9.10 3.93 8.80
N ASN A 235 -8.81 2.99 7.89
CA ASN A 235 -8.17 1.72 8.24
C ASN A 235 -6.79 1.95 8.88
N PHE A 236 -5.97 2.85 8.36
CA PHE A 236 -4.68 3.17 8.96
C PHE A 236 -4.79 3.75 10.38
N LEU A 237 -5.80 4.59 10.64
CA LEU A 237 -6.02 5.18 11.96
C LEU A 237 -6.58 4.14 12.95
N ILE A 238 -7.39 3.18 12.48
CA ILE A 238 -7.83 2.01 13.26
C ILE A 238 -6.61 1.18 13.65
N ASP A 239 -5.72 0.85 12.70
CA ASP A 239 -4.49 0.10 12.99
C ASP A 239 -3.65 0.80 14.09
N CYS A 240 -3.60 2.14 14.08
CA CYS A 240 -2.90 2.89 15.12
C CYS A 240 -3.58 2.76 16.49
N LEU A 241 -4.91 2.72 16.55
CA LEU A 241 -5.67 2.50 17.77
C LEU A 241 -5.46 1.07 18.31
N ASP A 242 -5.47 0.07 17.42
CA ASP A 242 -5.22 -1.34 17.76
C ASP A 242 -3.79 -1.59 18.25
N GLU A 243 -2.82 -0.80 17.76
CA GLU A 243 -1.45 -0.75 18.27
C GLU A 243 -1.32 -0.06 19.66
N ASN A 244 -2.45 0.29 20.31
CA ASN A 244 -2.50 1.03 21.58
C ASN A 244 -1.81 2.41 21.54
N MET A 245 -1.80 3.07 20.38
CA MET A 245 -1.30 4.45 20.29
C MET A 245 -2.21 5.39 21.10
N PRO A 246 -1.66 6.32 21.89
CA PRO A 246 -2.47 7.31 22.60
C PRO A 246 -3.35 8.09 21.63
N TYR A 247 -4.63 8.30 21.97
CA TYR A 247 -5.59 8.99 21.10
C TYR A 247 -5.11 10.38 20.66
N GLU A 248 -4.40 11.11 21.52
CA GLU A 248 -3.81 12.42 21.19
C GLU A 248 -2.75 12.35 20.08
N GLU A 249 -2.03 11.24 19.96
CA GLU A 249 -1.09 11.02 18.85
C GLU A 249 -1.80 10.65 17.57
N ILE A 250 -2.83 9.78 17.66
CA ILE A 250 -3.71 9.43 16.55
C ILE A 250 -4.36 10.71 15.98
N LYS A 251 -4.85 11.60 16.85
CA LYS A 251 -5.45 12.87 16.46
C LYS A 251 -4.50 13.81 15.71
N ARG A 252 -3.19 13.76 15.99
CA ARG A 252 -2.19 14.53 15.25
C ARG A 252 -1.92 13.98 13.86
N LEU A 253 -2.10 12.67 13.67
CA LEU A 253 -1.99 11.99 12.38
C LEU A 253 -3.27 12.12 11.56
N ALA A 254 -4.43 12.13 12.20
CA ALA A 254 -5.76 12.17 11.61
C ALA A 254 -6.08 13.53 10.97
N LYS A 255 -5.48 13.79 9.80
CA LYS A 255 -5.77 14.95 8.95
C LYS A 255 -6.27 14.47 7.58
N PRO A 256 -7.48 14.86 7.14
CA PRO A 256 -8.02 14.45 5.84
C PRO A 256 -7.10 14.77 4.66
N GLU A 257 -6.31 15.83 4.75
CA GLU A 257 -5.42 16.30 3.69
C GLU A 257 -4.14 15.46 3.53
N LEU A 258 -3.87 14.54 4.47
CA LEU A 258 -2.66 13.70 4.45
C LEU A 258 -2.99 12.31 3.91
N ASP A 259 -2.32 11.90 2.83
CA ASP A 259 -2.41 10.51 2.40
C ASP A 259 -1.77 9.53 3.41
N VAL A 260 -2.11 8.24 3.29
CA VAL A 260 -1.63 7.19 4.21
C VAL A 260 -0.09 7.09 4.23
N ALA A 261 0.59 7.35 3.12
CA ALA A 261 2.06 7.30 3.07
C ALA A 261 2.69 8.46 3.86
N MET A 262 2.09 9.65 3.80
CA MET A 262 2.47 10.80 4.61
C MET A 262 2.19 10.55 6.09
N MET A 263 1.03 9.99 6.44
CA MET A 263 0.68 9.63 7.82
C MET A 263 1.68 8.60 8.40
N LYS A 264 2.07 7.57 7.63
CA LYS A 264 3.10 6.59 8.03
C LYS A 264 4.45 7.26 8.29
N ARG A 265 4.88 8.20 7.43
CA ARG A 265 6.12 8.95 7.63
C ARG A 265 6.08 9.81 8.90
N LEU A 266 4.95 10.47 9.17
CA LEU A 266 4.75 11.25 10.40
C LEU A 266 4.73 10.38 11.65
N LYS A 267 4.09 9.20 11.61
CA LYS A 267 4.11 8.21 12.70
C LYS A 267 5.55 7.82 13.06
N ILE A 268 6.40 7.57 12.06
CA ILE A 268 7.82 7.27 12.26
C ILE A 268 8.55 8.47 12.87
N TYR A 269 8.28 9.68 12.39
CA TYR A 269 8.90 10.91 12.90
C TYR A 269 8.56 11.16 14.38
N TYR A 270 7.30 11.02 14.77
CA TYR A 270 6.87 11.18 16.17
C TYR A 270 7.46 10.10 17.07
N LYS A 271 7.50 8.84 16.62
CA LYS A 271 8.15 7.74 17.37
C LYS A 271 9.64 7.97 17.62
N LYS A 272 10.35 8.66 16.72
CA LYS A 272 11.79 9.00 16.89
C LYS A 272 12.03 10.14 17.88
N ARG A 273 11.06 11.01 18.12
CA ARG A 273 11.16 12.17 19.04
C ARG A 273 10.71 11.88 20.47
N ILE A 274 10.09 10.72 20.72
CA ILE A 274 9.65 10.27 22.05
C ILE A 274 10.75 9.42 22.75
N LYS A 275 12.02 9.55 22.32
CA LYS A 275 13.18 8.97 23.02
C LYS A 275 13.86 10.00 23.91
#